data_AF-A0A958TCC3-F1
#
_entry.id   AF-A0A958TCC3-F1
#
_cell.length_a   1.000
_cell.length_b   1.000
_cell.length_c   1.000
_cell.angle_alpha   90.00
_cell.angle_beta   90.00
_cell.angle_gamma   90.00
#
_symmetry.space_group_name_H-M   'P 1'
#
loop_
_entity.id
_entity.type
_entity.pdbx_description
1 polymer ?
#
loop_
_entity_poly.entity_id
_entity_poly.type
_entity_poly.pdbx_seq_one_letter_code
_entity_poly.pdbx_strand_id
1 'polypeptide(L)'
;MPTYIAFLRGINVGGQKKFPKADQMGLLKDLGFGNPRVYLHTGNWIFDTAEGCSKAETRIANSILKQYGWELPIVVKTAPELLSILEGCPFPEGVKEQSYFTLLHHPPSPEHTALVEAITFPKEEAHITSACVYFYAEKGYGDAKMNNNWLESKLKVTATTRNYNTMLKVLALAQNP
;
A
#
# COMPACT_ATOMS: atom_id res chain seq x y z
N MET A 1 -8.68 9.13 18.59
CA MET A 1 -9.03 8.92 17.16
C MET A 1 -8.29 7.68 16.69
N PRO A 2 -8.89 6.84 15.82
CA PRO A 2 -8.17 5.69 15.25
C PRO A 2 -6.97 6.14 14.40
N THR A 3 -5.92 5.33 14.40
CA THR A 3 -4.72 5.52 13.59
C THR A 3 -4.83 4.77 12.28
N TYR A 4 -4.51 5.46 11.18
CA TYR A 4 -4.54 4.96 9.83
C TYR A 4 -3.16 5.02 9.19
N ILE A 5 -2.96 4.16 8.18
CA ILE A 5 -1.79 4.16 7.32
C ILE A 5 -2.25 4.36 5.87
N ALA A 6 -1.78 5.43 5.22
CA ALA A 6 -1.94 5.63 3.78
C ALA A 6 -0.68 5.21 3.05
N PHE A 7 -0.87 4.40 2.01
CA PHE A 7 0.17 3.94 1.09
C PHE A 7 -0.03 4.61 -0.26
N LEU A 8 0.89 5.50 -0.62
CA LEU A 8 0.88 6.20 -1.90
C LEU A 8 1.85 5.53 -2.87
N ARG A 9 1.52 5.54 -4.16
CA ARG A 9 2.40 4.99 -5.20
C ARG A 9 2.79 6.05 -6.22
N GLY A 10 4.01 5.94 -6.74
CA GLY A 10 4.49 6.76 -7.86
C GLY A 10 5.08 8.12 -7.46
N ILE A 11 5.42 8.34 -6.18
CA ILE A 11 6.13 9.54 -5.72
C ILE A 11 7.61 9.23 -5.46
N ASN A 12 8.49 10.18 -5.75
CA ASN A 12 9.94 10.11 -5.49
C ASN A 12 10.66 8.89 -6.14
N VAL A 13 10.07 8.26 -7.15
CA VAL A 13 10.68 7.16 -7.91
C VAL A 13 11.11 7.68 -9.29
N GLY A 14 12.31 7.34 -9.74
CA GLY A 14 12.83 7.74 -11.07
C GLY A 14 12.96 9.25 -11.27
N GLY A 15 13.08 10.02 -10.18
CA GLY A 15 13.19 11.49 -10.22
C GLY A 15 11.88 12.23 -10.50
N GLN A 16 10.77 11.51 -10.67
CA GLN A 16 9.44 12.07 -10.94
C GLN A 16 8.67 12.34 -9.64
N LYS A 17 7.70 13.27 -9.71
CA LYS A 17 6.77 13.62 -8.61
C LYS A 17 7.51 13.76 -7.27
N LYS A 18 8.49 14.68 -7.26
CA LYS A 18 9.32 14.98 -6.08
C LYS A 18 8.42 15.52 -4.99
N PHE A 19 8.26 14.75 -3.93
CA PHE A 19 7.42 15.08 -2.81
C PHE A 19 8.26 15.04 -1.53
N PRO A 20 8.90 16.16 -1.14
CA PRO A 20 9.68 16.24 0.10
C PRO A 20 8.90 15.83 1.34
N LYS A 21 9.57 15.25 2.34
CA LYS A 21 8.91 14.83 3.59
C LYS A 21 8.20 15.99 4.30
N ALA A 22 8.77 17.20 4.24
CA ALA A 22 8.15 18.41 4.83
C ALA A 22 6.78 18.71 4.20
N ASP A 23 6.68 18.60 2.88
CA ASP A 23 5.45 18.87 2.14
C ASP A 23 4.39 17.78 2.39
N GLN A 24 4.81 16.52 2.46
CA GLN A 24 3.93 15.40 2.84
C GLN A 24 3.33 15.62 4.24
N MET A 25 4.17 16.02 5.20
CA MET A 25 3.74 16.34 6.57
C MET A 25 2.84 17.58 6.61
N GLY A 26 3.14 18.60 5.79
CA GLY A 26 2.32 19.81 5.64
C GLY A 26 0.92 19.47 5.15
N LEU A 27 0.82 18.68 4.07
CA LEU A 27 -0.47 18.26 3.51
C LEU A 27 -1.34 17.50 4.53
N LEU A 28 -0.76 16.59 5.31
CA LEU A 28 -1.50 15.88 6.37
C LEU A 28 -2.01 16.83 7.47
N LYS A 29 -1.21 17.84 7.84
CA LYS A 29 -1.61 18.87 8.81
C LYS A 29 -2.71 19.78 8.27
N ASP A 30 -2.62 20.19 7.01
CA ASP A 30 -3.62 21.03 6.34
C ASP A 30 -4.97 20.31 6.21
N LEU A 31 -4.95 18.98 6.08
CA LEU A 31 -6.14 18.14 6.14
C LEU A 31 -6.72 18.00 7.56
N GLY A 32 -6.03 18.51 8.58
CA GLY A 32 -6.46 18.41 9.98
C GLY A 32 -6.29 17.02 10.57
N PHE A 33 -5.44 16.17 9.98
CA PHE A 33 -5.15 14.85 10.54
C PHE A 33 -4.18 14.96 11.73
N GLY A 34 -4.47 14.21 12.79
CA GLY A 34 -3.67 14.18 14.01
C GLY A 34 -2.41 13.34 13.87
N ASN A 35 -1.40 13.63 14.70
CA ASN A 35 -0.14 12.88 14.81
C ASN A 35 0.47 12.40 13.47
N PRO A 36 0.58 13.30 12.46
CA PRO A 36 1.06 12.92 11.14
C PRO A 36 2.51 12.48 11.22
N ARG A 37 2.83 11.36 10.56
CA ARG A 37 4.16 10.77 10.49
C ARG A 37 4.36 10.21 9.10
N VAL A 38 5.59 10.33 8.58
CA VAL A 38 5.96 9.83 7.26
C VAL A 38 7.17 8.92 7.40
N TYR A 39 6.99 7.66 7.01
CA TYR A 39 8.01 6.64 6.98
C TYR A 39 8.56 6.45 5.56
N LEU A 40 9.87 6.66 5.41
CA LEU A 40 10.55 6.74 4.10
C LEU A 40 9.95 7.85 3.21
N HIS A 41 10.51 8.02 2.02
CA HIS A 41 10.04 9.02 1.05
C HIS A 41 9.10 8.43 -0.01
N THR A 42 8.82 7.13 0.04
CA THR A 42 8.06 6.39 -0.99
C THR A 42 6.56 6.32 -0.71
N GLY A 43 6.03 7.16 0.19
CA GLY A 43 4.60 7.29 0.42
C GLY A 43 4.04 6.31 1.45
N ASN A 44 4.58 6.30 2.67
CA ASN A 44 4.00 5.58 3.81
C ASN A 44 3.66 6.59 4.90
N TRP A 45 2.39 6.95 5.00
CA TRP A 45 1.92 8.01 5.88
C TRP A 45 1.10 7.40 7.01
N ILE A 46 1.36 7.83 8.23
CA ILE A 46 0.63 7.42 9.43
C ILE A 46 0.00 8.67 10.01
N PHE A 47 -1.28 8.60 10.37
CA PHE A 47 -2.02 9.73 10.93
C PHE A 47 -3.27 9.27 11.66
N ASP A 48 -3.80 10.14 12.50
CA ASP A 48 -5.03 9.92 13.25
C ASP A 48 -6.17 10.73 12.64
N THR A 49 -7.34 10.11 12.50
CA THR A 49 -8.55 10.81 12.05
C THR A 49 -9.80 10.11 12.59
N ALA A 50 -10.89 10.84 12.76
CA ALA A 50 -12.20 10.24 13.02
C ALA A 50 -12.88 9.72 11.74
N GLU A 51 -12.29 10.00 10.57
CA GLU A 51 -12.82 9.62 9.27
C GLU A 51 -12.44 8.18 8.92
N GLY A 52 -13.33 7.44 8.25
CA GLY A 52 -13.01 6.10 7.75
C GLY A 52 -12.05 6.11 6.56
N CYS A 53 -11.45 4.94 6.26
CA CYS A 53 -10.42 4.76 5.23
C CYS A 53 -10.76 5.43 3.88
N SER A 54 -11.94 5.13 3.32
CA SER A 54 -12.35 5.65 1.99
C SER A 54 -12.44 7.19 1.95
N LYS A 55 -12.95 7.81 3.02
CA LYS A 55 -13.04 9.28 3.10
C LYS A 55 -11.65 9.90 3.24
N ALA A 56 -10.80 9.33 4.10
CA ALA A 56 -9.42 9.78 4.26
C ALA A 56 -8.64 9.68 2.94
N GLU A 57 -8.77 8.55 2.23
CA GLU A 57 -8.14 8.32 0.93
C GLU A 57 -8.56 9.38 -0.10
N THR A 58 -9.86 9.61 -0.24
CA THR A 58 -10.42 10.61 -1.17
C THR A 58 -9.92 12.02 -0.85
N ARG A 59 -9.88 12.40 0.44
CA ARG A 59 -9.40 13.72 0.86
C ARG A 59 -7.92 13.91 0.56
N ILE A 60 -7.10 12.88 0.79
CA ILE A 60 -5.67 12.92 0.46
C ILE A 60 -5.49 13.06 -1.05
N ALA A 61 -6.14 12.20 -1.84
CA ALA A 61 -6.02 12.21 -3.30
C ALA A 61 -6.44 13.57 -3.89
N ASN A 62 -7.58 14.12 -3.46
CA ASN A 62 -8.07 15.42 -3.91
C ASN A 62 -7.14 16.57 -3.51
N SER A 63 -6.56 16.52 -2.30
CA SER A 63 -5.62 17.55 -1.86
C SER A 63 -4.33 17.52 -2.69
N ILE A 64 -3.80 16.32 -2.96
CA ILE A 64 -2.61 16.17 -3.82
C ILE A 64 -2.89 16.63 -5.25
N LEU A 65 -4.03 16.24 -5.81
CA LEU A 65 -4.43 16.68 -7.15
C LEU A 65 -4.55 18.21 -7.21
N LYS A 66 -5.18 18.83 -6.22
CA LYS A 66 -5.37 20.28 -6.17
C LYS A 66 -4.06 21.05 -6.00
N GLN A 67 -3.15 20.59 -5.16
CA GLN A 67 -1.90 21.31 -4.84
C GLN A 67 -0.77 21.03 -5.85
N TYR A 68 -0.69 19.80 -6.38
CA TYR A 68 0.45 19.35 -7.19
C TYR A 68 0.06 18.91 -8.61
N GLY A 69 -1.23 18.79 -8.92
CA GLY A 69 -1.71 18.31 -10.22
C GLY A 69 -1.45 16.81 -10.46
N TRP A 70 -1.18 16.03 -9.41
CA TRP A 70 -0.87 14.61 -9.54
C TRP A 70 -2.06 13.74 -9.18
N GLU A 71 -2.41 12.86 -10.12
CA GLU A 71 -3.20 11.68 -9.81
C GLU A 71 -2.28 10.59 -9.28
N LEU A 72 -2.53 10.18 -8.04
CA LEU A 72 -1.76 9.15 -7.36
C LEU A 72 -2.68 8.03 -6.87
N PRO A 73 -2.30 6.76 -7.08
CA PRO A 73 -2.90 5.64 -6.38
C PRO A 73 -2.61 5.75 -4.88
N ILE A 74 -3.66 5.67 -4.06
CA ILE A 74 -3.59 5.70 -2.60
C ILE A 74 -4.43 4.54 -2.08
N VAL A 75 -3.91 3.82 -1.09
CA VAL A 75 -4.66 2.81 -0.34
C VAL A 75 -4.54 3.15 1.14
N VAL A 76 -5.67 3.33 1.82
CA VAL A 76 -5.70 3.57 3.27
C VAL A 76 -6.16 2.32 4.02
N LYS A 77 -5.42 1.93 5.06
CA LYS A 77 -5.75 0.84 5.97
C LYS A 77 -5.70 1.30 7.42
N THR A 78 -6.50 0.68 8.26
CA THR A 78 -6.39 0.80 9.73
C THR A 78 -5.22 -0.03 10.24
N ALA A 79 -4.71 0.29 11.44
CA ALA A 79 -3.69 -0.54 12.08
C ALA A 79 -4.14 -2.02 12.31
N PRO A 80 -5.39 -2.30 12.76
CA PRO A 80 -5.87 -3.68 12.87
C PRO A 80 -5.93 -4.42 11.53
N GLU A 81 -6.43 -3.80 10.45
CA GLU A 81 -6.42 -4.43 9.12
C GLU A 81 -5.01 -4.78 8.67
N LEU A 82 -4.05 -3.87 8.91
CA LEU A 82 -2.66 -4.09 8.53
C LEU A 82 -2.02 -5.24 9.32
N LEU A 83 -2.33 -5.34 10.62
CA LEU A 83 -1.92 -6.47 11.45
C LEU A 83 -2.50 -7.79 10.91
N SER A 84 -3.80 -7.84 10.61
CA SER A 84 -4.44 -9.03 10.05
C SER A 84 -3.84 -9.44 8.69
N ILE A 85 -3.48 -8.47 7.84
CA ILE A 85 -2.75 -8.76 6.58
C ILE A 85 -1.37 -9.36 6.88
N LEU A 86 -0.62 -8.80 7.82
CA LEU A 86 0.70 -9.34 8.17
C LEU A 86 0.62 -10.75 8.74
N GLU A 87 -0.36 -11.03 9.59
CA GLU A 87 -0.58 -12.34 10.21
C GLU A 87 -1.14 -13.37 9.22
N GLY A 88 -1.99 -12.94 8.28
CA GLY A 88 -2.62 -13.79 7.27
C GLY A 88 -1.74 -14.19 6.09
N CYS A 89 -0.45 -13.83 6.10
CA CYS A 89 0.48 -14.23 5.04
C CYS A 89 0.71 -15.75 5.06
N PRO A 90 0.45 -16.47 3.95
CA PRO A 90 0.52 -17.93 3.91
C PRO A 90 1.95 -18.47 3.75
N PHE A 91 2.93 -17.61 3.47
CA PHE A 91 4.30 -18.04 3.27
C PHE A 91 4.96 -18.44 4.59
N PRO A 92 5.82 -19.48 4.58
CA PRO A 92 6.60 -19.86 5.75
C PRO A 92 7.58 -18.74 6.15
N GLU A 93 8.06 -18.81 7.39
CA GLU A 93 9.11 -17.92 7.91
C GLU A 93 10.38 -18.01 7.03
N GLY A 94 11.09 -16.89 6.87
CA GLY A 94 12.19 -16.73 5.90
C GLY A 94 11.75 -16.39 4.46
N VAL A 95 10.70 -17.04 3.92
CA VAL A 95 10.09 -16.63 2.65
C VAL A 95 9.22 -15.39 2.85
N LYS A 96 8.42 -15.38 3.93
CA LYS A 96 7.60 -14.24 4.34
C LYS A 96 8.41 -12.95 4.48
N GLU A 97 9.62 -13.02 5.01
CA GLU A 97 10.49 -11.85 5.21
C GLU A 97 10.98 -11.24 3.89
N GLN A 98 11.04 -12.06 2.83
CA GLN A 98 11.42 -11.67 1.47
C GLN A 98 10.20 -11.38 0.57
N SER A 99 9.00 -11.54 1.11
CA SER A 99 7.74 -11.37 0.40
C SER A 99 7.29 -9.91 0.33
N TYR A 100 6.33 -9.69 -0.56
CA TYR A 100 5.70 -8.42 -0.85
C TYR A 100 4.20 -8.52 -0.62
N PHE A 101 3.62 -7.39 -0.22
CA PHE A 101 2.24 -7.23 0.16
C PHE A 101 1.63 -6.19 -0.77
N THR A 102 0.84 -6.63 -1.72
CA THR A 102 0.10 -5.75 -2.63
C THR A 102 -1.25 -5.45 -2.00
N LEU A 103 -1.33 -4.31 -1.32
CA LEU A 103 -2.51 -3.85 -0.59
C LEU A 103 -3.59 -3.41 -1.57
N LEU A 104 -4.77 -3.99 -1.45
CA LEU A 104 -5.91 -3.74 -2.33
C LEU A 104 -6.83 -2.69 -1.73
N HIS A 105 -7.30 -1.73 -2.55
CA HIS A 105 -8.27 -0.73 -2.13
C HIS A 105 -9.62 -1.38 -1.77
N HIS A 106 -10.11 -2.30 -2.60
CA HIS A 106 -11.30 -3.12 -2.35
C HIS A 106 -11.06 -4.58 -2.76
N PRO A 107 -11.93 -5.52 -2.34
CA PRO A 107 -11.83 -6.91 -2.80
C PRO A 107 -11.94 -7.01 -4.33
N PRO A 108 -11.10 -7.83 -4.99
CA PRO A 108 -11.25 -8.12 -6.41
C PRO A 108 -12.47 -9.02 -6.63
N SER A 109 -13.05 -8.99 -7.82
CA SER A 109 -14.16 -9.90 -8.15
C SER A 109 -13.64 -11.35 -8.30
N PRO A 110 -14.46 -12.37 -8.01
CA PRO A 110 -14.06 -13.77 -8.19
C PRO A 110 -13.59 -14.10 -9.61
N GLU A 111 -14.22 -13.49 -10.62
CA GLU A 111 -13.82 -13.60 -12.03
C GLU A 111 -12.38 -13.12 -12.25
N HIS A 112 -12.04 -11.90 -11.79
CA HIS A 112 -10.71 -11.35 -11.97
C HIS A 112 -9.65 -12.08 -11.13
N THR A 113 -10.03 -12.56 -9.94
CA THR A 113 -9.16 -13.42 -9.11
C THR A 113 -8.80 -14.69 -9.86
N ALA A 114 -9.78 -15.41 -10.41
CA ALA A 114 -9.55 -16.63 -11.19
C ALA A 114 -8.66 -16.39 -12.42
N LEU A 115 -8.79 -15.24 -13.09
CA LEU A 115 -7.93 -14.86 -14.21
C LEU A 115 -6.46 -14.71 -13.81
N VAL A 116 -6.18 -14.19 -12.62
CA VAL A 116 -4.80 -14.07 -12.13
C VAL A 116 -4.26 -15.43 -11.70
N GLU A 117 -5.05 -16.23 -10.98
CA GLU A 117 -4.64 -17.57 -10.51
C GLU A 117 -4.35 -18.53 -11.67
N ALA A 118 -4.99 -18.36 -12.82
CA ALA A 118 -4.72 -19.12 -14.03
C ALA A 118 -3.37 -18.80 -14.70
N ILE A 119 -2.70 -17.70 -14.31
CA ILE A 119 -1.44 -17.27 -14.89
C ILE A 119 -0.31 -17.54 -13.91
N THR A 120 0.68 -18.32 -14.33
CA THR A 120 1.88 -18.57 -13.54
C THR A 120 3.11 -18.00 -14.22
N PHE A 121 4.04 -17.50 -13.42
CA PHE A 121 5.37 -17.16 -13.88
C PHE A 121 6.39 -18.01 -13.11
N PRO A 122 7.40 -18.59 -13.77
CA PRO A 122 8.41 -19.39 -13.08
C PRO A 122 9.07 -18.59 -11.95
N LYS A 123 9.14 -19.20 -10.75
CA LYS A 123 9.79 -18.63 -9.56
C LYS A 123 9.10 -17.39 -8.97
N GLU A 124 7.84 -17.19 -9.32
CA GLU A 124 6.94 -16.21 -8.72
C GLU A 124 5.73 -16.95 -8.14
N GLU A 125 5.33 -16.58 -6.93
CA GLU A 125 4.19 -17.17 -6.22
C GLU A 125 3.29 -16.07 -5.69
N ALA A 126 1.98 -16.17 -5.92
CA ALA A 126 0.99 -15.19 -5.51
C ALA A 126 -0.20 -15.87 -4.81
N HIS A 127 -0.64 -15.29 -3.69
CA HIS A 127 -1.84 -15.70 -2.96
C HIS A 127 -2.77 -14.51 -2.81
N ILE A 128 -3.96 -14.59 -3.39
CA ILE A 128 -4.91 -13.47 -3.46
C ILE A 128 -5.95 -13.60 -2.35
N THR A 129 -6.21 -12.49 -1.67
CA THR A 129 -7.29 -12.36 -0.68
C THR A 129 -8.14 -11.12 -0.99
N SER A 130 -9.16 -10.89 -0.16
CA SER A 130 -10.00 -9.69 -0.27
C SER A 130 -9.27 -8.37 0.04
N ALA A 131 -8.14 -8.42 0.75
CA ALA A 131 -7.44 -7.21 1.23
C ALA A 131 -6.01 -7.08 0.70
N CYS A 132 -5.37 -8.17 0.32
CA CYS A 132 -3.96 -8.21 -0.07
C CYS A 132 -3.69 -9.35 -1.07
N VAL A 133 -2.77 -9.11 -2.00
CA VAL A 133 -2.05 -10.18 -2.70
C VAL A 133 -0.70 -10.36 -2.02
N TYR A 134 -0.47 -11.53 -1.42
CA TYR A 134 0.84 -11.91 -0.92
C TYR A 134 1.65 -12.42 -2.10
N PHE A 135 2.85 -11.89 -2.27
CA PHE A 135 3.67 -12.15 -3.43
C PHE A 135 5.11 -12.47 -3.06
N TYR A 136 5.66 -13.53 -3.63
CA TYR A 136 7.07 -13.87 -3.52
C TYR A 136 7.67 -14.00 -4.92
N ALA A 137 8.88 -13.47 -5.10
CA ALA A 137 9.66 -13.60 -6.33
C ALA A 137 11.13 -13.86 -5.97
N GLU A 138 11.70 -14.95 -6.46
CA GLU A 138 13.08 -15.36 -6.13
C GLU A 138 14.12 -14.29 -6.54
N LYS A 139 13.89 -13.59 -7.66
CA LYS A 139 14.77 -12.51 -8.14
C LYS A 139 14.47 -11.14 -7.51
N GLY A 140 13.53 -11.08 -6.58
CA GLY A 140 13.04 -9.83 -6.00
C GLY A 140 12.06 -9.09 -6.91
N TYR A 141 11.47 -8.01 -6.36
CA TYR A 141 10.34 -7.33 -6.99
C TYR A 141 10.70 -6.49 -8.22
N GLY A 142 11.95 -6.03 -8.33
CA GLY A 142 12.38 -5.21 -9.47
C GLY A 142 12.25 -5.92 -10.82
N ASP A 143 12.43 -7.25 -10.82
CA ASP A 143 12.36 -8.10 -12.01
C ASP A 143 11.04 -8.89 -12.12
N ALA A 144 10.10 -8.67 -11.18
CA ALA A 144 8.86 -9.43 -11.12
C ALA A 144 7.91 -9.12 -12.28
N LYS A 145 7.35 -10.16 -12.87
CA LYS A 145 6.33 -10.07 -13.92
C LYS A 145 4.96 -9.75 -13.33
N MET A 146 4.59 -10.35 -12.18
CA MET A 146 3.40 -9.94 -11.41
C MET A 146 3.63 -8.67 -10.58
N ASN A 147 4.17 -7.63 -11.20
CA ASN A 147 4.30 -6.34 -10.54
C ASN A 147 2.93 -5.64 -10.35
N ASN A 148 2.92 -4.54 -9.59
CA ASN A 148 1.70 -3.83 -9.20
C ASN A 148 0.84 -3.43 -10.41
N ASN A 149 1.45 -2.95 -11.50
CA ASN A 149 0.70 -2.53 -12.70
C ASN A 149 0.01 -3.72 -13.36
N TRP A 150 0.70 -4.87 -13.42
CA TRP A 150 0.13 -6.09 -13.95
C TRP A 150 -1.05 -6.57 -13.08
N LEU A 151 -0.87 -6.58 -11.75
CA LEU A 151 -1.92 -6.96 -10.81
C LEU A 151 -3.15 -6.04 -10.91
N GLU A 152 -2.99 -4.71 -10.91
CA GLU A 152 -4.13 -3.79 -11.07
C GLU A 152 -4.83 -3.98 -12.42
N SER A 153 -4.06 -4.19 -13.50
CA SER A 153 -4.63 -4.40 -14.83
C SER A 153 -5.49 -5.67 -14.90
N LYS A 154 -5.10 -6.73 -14.19
CA LYS A 154 -5.84 -8.00 -14.15
C LYS A 154 -6.97 -7.99 -13.13
N LEU A 155 -6.71 -7.51 -11.91
CA LEU A 155 -7.68 -7.49 -10.82
C LEU A 155 -8.72 -6.38 -10.95
N LYS A 156 -8.44 -5.32 -11.73
CA LYS A 156 -9.25 -4.11 -11.84
C LYS A 156 -9.47 -3.41 -10.49
N VAL A 157 -8.46 -3.48 -9.63
CA VAL A 157 -8.46 -2.85 -8.30
C VAL A 157 -7.22 -1.99 -8.17
N THR A 158 -7.36 -0.75 -7.70
CA THR A 158 -6.23 0.08 -7.28
C THR A 158 -5.45 -0.61 -6.16
N ALA A 159 -4.12 -0.69 -6.32
CA ALA A 159 -3.28 -1.40 -5.38
C ALA A 159 -1.93 -0.72 -5.15
N THR A 160 -1.35 -0.98 -3.99
CA THR A 160 -0.01 -0.50 -3.64
C THR A 160 0.81 -1.60 -2.98
N THR A 161 1.98 -1.89 -3.56
CA THR A 161 2.89 -2.92 -3.06
C THR A 161 3.91 -2.38 -2.06
N ARG A 162 4.14 -3.13 -0.98
CA ARG A 162 5.20 -2.91 0.02
C ARG A 162 5.92 -4.21 0.35
N ASN A 163 7.19 -4.13 0.73
CA ASN A 163 7.90 -5.28 1.27
C ASN A 163 7.57 -5.52 2.75
N TYR A 164 7.87 -6.71 3.24
CA TYR A 164 7.65 -7.11 4.63
C TYR A 164 8.20 -6.12 5.67
N ASN A 165 9.45 -5.67 5.51
CA ASN A 165 10.08 -4.73 6.45
C ASN A 165 9.35 -3.38 6.55
N THR A 166 8.83 -2.89 5.43
CA THR A 166 8.03 -1.66 5.43
C THR A 166 6.72 -1.87 6.17
N MET A 167 6.05 -3.00 5.91
CA MET A 167 4.79 -3.37 6.57
C MET A 167 4.95 -3.45 8.09
N LEU A 168 5.98 -4.14 8.58
CA LEU A 168 6.29 -4.19 10.02
C LEU A 168 6.55 -2.79 10.60
N LYS A 169 7.36 -1.98 9.92
CA LYS A 169 7.77 -0.69 10.47
C LYS A 169 6.62 0.30 10.56
N VAL A 170 5.76 0.36 9.54
CA VAL A 170 4.59 1.26 9.57
C VAL A 170 3.54 0.78 10.57
N LEU A 171 3.37 -0.54 10.75
CA LEU A 171 2.50 -1.09 11.79
C LEU A 171 3.01 -0.71 13.19
N ALA A 172 4.31 -0.89 13.44
CA ALA A 172 4.92 -0.54 14.71
C ALA A 172 4.78 0.96 15.04
N LEU A 173 4.91 1.83 14.04
CA LEU A 173 4.66 3.27 14.18
C LEU A 173 3.17 3.56 14.44
N ALA A 174 2.26 2.83 13.81
CA ALA A 174 0.83 3.02 14.01
C ALA A 174 0.35 2.56 15.40
N GLN A 175 0.95 1.50 15.96
CA GLN A 175 0.60 0.96 17.28
C GLN A 175 1.26 1.71 18.45
N ASN A 176 2.37 2.40 18.20
CA ASN A 176 3.04 3.25 19.18
C ASN A 176 2.92 4.72 18.74
N PRO A 177 1.75 5.36 18.94
CA PRO A 177 1.45 6.71 18.47
C PRO A 177 2.43 7.78 18.99
#